data_AF-A0A2W4XCW5-F1
#
_entry.id   AF-A0A2W4XCW5-F1
#
_cell.length_a   1.000
_cell.length_b   1.000
_cell.length_c   1.000
_cell.angle_alpha   90.00
_cell.angle_beta   90.00
_cell.angle_gamma   90.00
#
_symmetry.space_group_name_H-M   'P 1'
#
loop_
_entity.id
_entity.type
_entity.pdbx_description
1 polymer ?
#
loop_
_entity_poly.entity_id
_entity_poly.type
_entity_poly.pdbx_seq_one_letter_code
_entity_poly.pdbx_strand_id
1 'polypeptide(L)'
;MRLSLIAIAAALLLASCGQPVANPYPESARARFEVSCPSDSAVCTCTWDRLTRTLTYDEYEAALERFRETGLMEPKVTRARTQCIERHRE
;
A
#
# COMPACT_ATOMS: atom_id res chain seq x y z
N MET A 1 -1.44 -43.45 -6.48
CA MET A 1 -2.48 -42.44 -6.77
C MET A 1 -2.72 -41.44 -5.64
N ARG A 2 -2.61 -41.81 -4.35
CA ARG A 2 -2.80 -40.88 -3.22
C ARG A 2 -1.63 -39.90 -3.00
N LEU A 3 -0.40 -40.32 -3.33
CA LEU A 3 0.81 -39.48 -3.21
C LEU A 3 0.81 -38.29 -4.18
N SER A 4 0.21 -38.45 -5.36
CA SER A 4 0.16 -37.41 -6.40
C SER A 4 -0.75 -36.24 -6.01
N LEU A 5 -1.79 -36.47 -5.19
CA LEU A 5 -2.70 -35.43 -4.72
C LEU A 5 -2.07 -34.57 -3.62
N ILE A 6 -1.21 -35.15 -2.77
CA ILE A 6 -0.51 -34.44 -1.70
C ILE A 6 0.53 -33.47 -2.28
N ALA A 7 1.21 -33.86 -3.36
CA ALA A 7 2.21 -33.02 -4.02
C ALA A 7 1.61 -31.74 -4.63
N ILE A 8 0.38 -31.80 -5.15
CA ILE A 8 -0.30 -30.65 -5.76
C ILE A 8 -0.77 -29.66 -4.70
N ALA A 9 -1.27 -30.15 -3.56
CA ALA A 9 -1.68 -29.30 -2.44
C ALA A 9 -0.50 -28.54 -1.80
N ALA A 10 0.67 -29.16 -1.73
CA ALA A 10 1.88 -28.51 -1.22
C ALA A 10 2.41 -27.40 -2.17
N ALA A 11 2.25 -27.55 -3.48
CA ALA A 11 2.68 -26.56 -4.46
C ALA A 11 1.84 -25.26 -4.44
N LEU A 12 0.57 -25.34 -4.06
CA LEU A 12 -0.32 -24.16 -3.94
C LEU A 12 0.01 -23.28 -2.72
N LEU A 13 0.56 -23.87 -1.65
CA LEU A 13 0.98 -23.12 -0.45
C LEU A 13 2.26 -22.30 -0.67
N LEU A 14 3.08 -22.66 -1.67
CA LEU A 14 4.32 -21.96 -2.01
C LEU A 14 4.10 -20.78 -2.99
N ALA A 15 2.90 -20.65 -3.56
CA ALA A 15 2.59 -19.62 -4.55
C ALA A 15 2.19 -18.26 -3.93
N SER A 16 2.11 -18.13 -2.60
CA SER A 16 1.69 -16.88 -1.96
C SER A 16 2.84 -15.94 -1.57
N CYS A 17 4.06 -16.11 -2.10
CA CYS A 17 5.13 -15.11 -2.02
C CYS A 17 4.83 -13.91 -2.95
N GLY A 18 3.64 -13.32 -2.82
CA GLY A 18 3.21 -12.10 -3.50
C GLY A 18 3.29 -10.90 -2.55
N GLN A 19 3.36 -9.69 -3.11
CA GLN A 19 3.25 -8.44 -2.33
C GLN A 19 2.04 -8.50 -1.38
N PRO A 20 2.11 -7.86 -0.19
CA PRO A 20 0.97 -7.78 0.72
C PRO A 20 -0.27 -7.30 -0.03
N VAL A 21 -1.42 -7.95 0.16
CA VAL A 21 -2.68 -7.51 -0.45
C VAL A 21 -3.05 -6.12 0.09
N ALA A 22 -3.61 -5.27 -0.76
CA ALA A 22 -4.05 -3.94 -0.33
C ALA A 22 -5.18 -4.07 0.71
N ASN A 23 -5.08 -3.31 1.79
CA ASN A 23 -6.15 -3.15 2.77
C ASN A 23 -7.35 -2.44 2.11
N PRO A 24 -8.58 -2.73 2.55
CA PRO A 24 -9.76 -2.04 2.05
C PRO A 24 -9.76 -0.58 2.51
N TYR A 25 -9.91 0.34 1.56
CA TYR A 25 -10.05 1.78 1.80
C TYR A 25 -11.35 2.27 1.17
N PRO A 26 -12.06 3.23 1.78
CA PRO A 26 -13.21 3.85 1.14
C PRO A 26 -12.75 4.71 -0.05
N GLU A 27 -13.57 4.78 -1.10
CA GLU A 27 -13.29 5.63 -2.28
C GLU A 27 -13.09 7.10 -1.91
N SER A 28 -13.75 7.57 -0.85
CA SER A 28 -13.55 8.93 -0.34
C SER A 28 -12.14 9.19 0.19
N ALA A 29 -11.43 8.18 0.70
CA ALA A 29 -10.03 8.32 1.09
C ALA A 29 -9.12 8.47 -0.12
N ARG A 30 -9.38 7.69 -1.18
CA ARG A 30 -8.67 7.80 -2.46
C ARG A 30 -8.87 9.18 -3.08
N ALA A 31 -10.11 9.64 -3.17
CA ALA A 31 -10.43 10.95 -3.70
C ALA A 31 -9.71 12.08 -2.93
N ARG A 32 -9.69 12.01 -1.58
CA ARG A 32 -8.96 12.99 -0.75
C ARG A 32 -7.45 12.97 -1.00
N PHE A 33 -6.86 11.80 -1.16
CA PHE A 33 -5.44 11.67 -1.52
C PHE A 33 -5.15 12.29 -2.89
N GLU A 34 -6.01 12.02 -3.87
CA GLU A 34 -5.87 12.51 -5.25
C GLU A 34 -5.96 14.04 -5.38
N VAL A 35 -6.59 14.73 -4.42
CA VAL A 35 -6.56 16.22 -4.35
C VAL A 35 -5.14 16.76 -4.27
N SER A 36 -4.23 16.05 -3.58
CA SER A 36 -2.83 16.48 -3.40
C SER A 36 -1.85 15.69 -4.26
N CYS A 37 -2.27 14.55 -4.81
CA CYS A 37 -1.41 13.64 -5.55
C CYS A 37 -2.20 13.03 -6.72
N PRO A 38 -2.25 13.69 -7.89
CA PRO A 38 -3.13 13.31 -8.98
C PRO A 38 -2.74 11.95 -9.58
N SER A 39 -3.74 11.22 -10.08
CA SER A 39 -3.58 9.84 -10.55
C SER A 39 -2.78 9.71 -11.87
N ASP A 40 -2.59 10.81 -12.59
CA ASP A 40 -1.73 10.86 -13.79
C ASP A 40 -0.23 10.76 -13.44
N SER A 41 0.15 11.04 -12.19
CA SER A 41 1.50 10.84 -11.69
C SER A 41 1.75 9.38 -11.32
N ALA A 42 2.77 8.78 -11.96
CA ALA A 42 3.23 7.43 -11.63
C ALA A 42 3.69 7.30 -10.17
N VAL A 43 4.30 8.36 -9.62
CA VAL A 43 4.71 8.43 -8.21
C VAL A 43 3.48 8.38 -7.29
N CYS A 44 2.42 9.12 -7.62
CA CYS A 44 1.19 9.16 -6.81
C CYS A 44 0.46 7.83 -6.81
N THR A 45 0.29 7.22 -7.99
CA THR A 45 -0.31 5.88 -8.11
C THR A 45 0.50 4.83 -7.35
N CYS A 46 1.83 4.85 -7.47
CA CYS A 46 2.71 3.98 -6.68
C CYS A 46 2.58 4.22 -5.17
N THR A 47 2.50 5.49 -4.75
CA THR A 47 2.41 5.85 -3.34
C THR A 47 1.11 5.35 -2.73
N TRP A 48 -0.02 5.52 -3.44
CA TRP A 48 -1.31 5.01 -3.01
C TRP A 48 -1.33 3.48 -2.84
N ASP A 49 -0.81 2.74 -3.84
CA ASP A 49 -0.70 1.28 -3.76
C ASP A 49 0.16 0.85 -2.56
N ARG A 50 1.30 1.50 -2.33
CA ARG A 50 2.14 1.20 -1.16
C ARG A 50 1.46 1.50 0.17
N LEU A 51 0.77 2.63 0.28
CA LEU A 51 0.06 3.01 1.50
C LEU A 51 -1.01 1.98 1.85
N THR A 52 -1.87 1.65 0.90
CA THR A 52 -2.96 0.69 1.10
C THR A 52 -2.44 -0.71 1.44
N ARG A 53 -1.25 -1.11 0.97
CA ARG A 53 -0.61 -2.39 1.35
C ARG A 53 0.12 -2.37 2.69
N THR A 54 0.42 -1.19 3.23
CA THR A 54 1.26 -1.04 4.43
C THR A 54 0.46 -0.63 5.67
N LEU A 55 -0.62 0.13 5.46
CA LEU A 55 -1.45 0.71 6.51
C LEU A 55 -2.90 0.28 6.30
N THR A 56 -3.56 -0.07 7.39
CA THR A 56 -5.04 -0.10 7.44
C THR A 56 -5.59 1.32 7.27
N TYR A 57 -6.87 1.42 6.90
CA TYR A 57 -7.53 2.73 6.78
C TYR A 57 -7.48 3.53 8.10
N ASP A 58 -7.69 2.87 9.23
CA ASP A 58 -7.65 3.51 10.55
C ASP A 58 -6.25 4.04 10.90
N GLU A 59 -5.19 3.27 10.58
CA GLU A 59 -3.81 3.74 10.76
C GLU A 59 -3.48 4.93 9.85
N TYR A 60 -4.02 4.94 8.63
CA TYR A 60 -3.86 6.06 7.71
C TYR A 60 -4.56 7.32 8.21
N GLU A 61 -5.80 7.23 8.67
CA GLU A 61 -6.51 8.39 9.25
C GLU A 61 -5.82 8.87 10.53
N ALA A 62 -5.34 7.96 11.40
CA ALA A 62 -4.57 8.33 12.59
C ALA A 62 -3.25 9.03 12.23
N ALA A 63 -2.59 8.60 11.15
CA ALA A 63 -1.38 9.26 10.63
C ALA A 63 -1.69 10.66 10.10
N LEU A 64 -2.80 10.84 9.38
CA LEU A 64 -3.24 12.15 8.90
C LEU A 64 -3.61 13.08 10.05
N GLU A 65 -4.29 12.56 11.08
CA GLU A 65 -4.67 13.36 12.24
C GLU A 65 -3.43 13.84 13.00
N ARG A 66 -2.47 12.95 13.25
CA ARG A 66 -1.20 13.33 13.88
C ARG A 66 -0.46 14.40 13.07
N PHE A 67 -0.48 14.31 11.74
CA PHE A 67 0.11 15.34 10.89
C PHE A 67 -0.59 16.69 11.06
N ARG A 68 -1.93 16.73 11.19
CA ARG A 68 -2.67 17.97 11.46
C ARG A 68 -2.35 18.55 12.84
N GLU A 69 -2.23 17.70 13.85
CA GLU A 69 -1.98 18.12 15.23
C GLU A 69 -0.53 18.60 15.44
N THR A 70 0.44 17.88 14.87
CA THR A 70 1.87 18.04 15.20
C THR A 70 2.72 18.56 14.05
N GLY A 71 2.18 18.57 12.82
CA GLY A 71 2.95 18.85 11.60
C GLY A 71 3.92 17.73 11.19
N LEU A 72 3.99 16.61 11.93
CA LEU A 72 4.93 15.52 11.66
C LEU A 72 4.24 14.40 10.90
N MET A 73 4.78 14.06 9.72
CA MET A 73 4.29 12.97 8.88
C MET A 73 4.70 11.62 9.46
N GLU A 74 3.79 10.65 9.44
CA GLU A 74 4.07 9.26 9.84
C GLU A 74 5.23 8.66 9.01
N PRO A 75 6.29 8.11 9.65
CA PRO A 75 7.43 7.53 8.96
C PRO A 75 7.09 6.50 7.89
N LYS A 76 6.06 5.66 8.10
CA LYS A 76 5.60 4.71 7.08
C LYS A 76 5.06 5.42 5.82
N VAL A 77 4.33 6.52 5.99
CA VAL A 77 3.79 7.33 4.88
C VAL A 77 4.91 7.99 4.09
N THR A 78 5.87 8.61 4.80
CA THR A 78 7.05 9.21 4.19
C THR A 78 7.85 8.16 3.40
N ARG A 79 8.09 6.99 3.98
CA ARG A 79 8.83 5.90 3.33
C ARG A 79 8.14 5.39 2.06
N ALA A 80 6.82 5.22 2.10
CA ALA A 80 6.04 4.80 0.93
C ALA A 80 6.25 5.76 -0.24
N ARG A 81 6.18 7.08 0.03
CA ARG A 81 6.41 8.11 -0.98
C ARG A 81 7.86 8.12 -1.49
N THR A 82 8.84 8.09 -0.59
CA THR A 82 10.28 8.10 -0.96
C THR A 82 10.62 6.95 -1.91
N GLN A 83 10.16 5.73 -1.61
CA GLN A 83 10.40 4.56 -2.45
C GLN A 83 9.81 4.72 -3.86
N CYS A 84 8.67 5.40 -3.99
CA CYS A 84 8.05 5.65 -5.29
C CYS A 84 8.79 6.76 -6.06
N ILE A 85 9.22 7.82 -5.37
CA ILE A 85 10.06 8.86 -6.00
C ILE A 85 11.36 8.27 -6.52
N GLU A 86 12.06 7.46 -5.72
CA GLU A 86 13.31 6.82 -6.12
C GLU A 86 13.14 5.88 -7.31
N ARG A 87 12.01 5.15 -7.37
CA ARG A 87 11.69 4.23 -8.46
C ARG A 87 11.34 4.93 -9.78
N HIS A 88 10.75 6.12 -9.70
CA HIS A 88 10.26 6.89 -10.83
C HIS A 88 11.09 8.17 -11.06
N ARG A 89 12.36 8.17 -10.63
CA ARG A 89 13.30 9.25 -10.92
C ARG A 89 13.70 9.16 -12.40
N GLU A 90 13.38 10.20 -13.16
CA GLU A 90 13.81 10.37 -14.56
C GLU A 90 15.33 10.47 -14.69
#